data_AF-A0A9R1RNM6-F1
#
_entry.id   AF-A0A9R1RNM6-F1
#
_cell.length_a   1.000
_cell.length_b   1.000
_cell.length_c   1.000
_cell.angle_alpha   90.00
_cell.angle_beta   90.00
_cell.angle_gamma   90.00
#
_symmetry.space_group_name_H-M   'P 1'
#
loop_
_entity.id
_entity.type
_entity.pdbx_description
1 polymer ?
#
loop_
_entity_poly.entity_id
_entity_poly.type
_entity_poly.pdbx_seq_one_letter_code
_entity_poly.pdbx_strand_id
1 'polypeptide(L)'
;MIFGNILTITQTSMKRMLSYSSIGRIGYVIIGIIVGDSNDGYASMITYMLFYISMNLGTFACIVLFSLRTGTDNIRDYAGLYTKDPFLALSLALCLLYLGGLPPLAGFFGKLYLLWCGWQVGLYFLVSIGLLTSVLSIYYY
;
A
#
# COMPACT_ATOMS: atom_id res chain seq x y z
N MET A 1 -1.76 -9.79 6.13
CA MET A 1 -1.16 -9.74 4.78
C MET A 1 -1.97 -10.54 3.77
N ILE A 2 -2.08 -11.87 3.92
CA ILE A 2 -2.73 -12.77 2.94
C ILE A 2 -4.21 -12.43 2.74
N PHE A 3 -5.00 -12.46 3.81
CA PHE A 3 -6.45 -12.24 3.75
C PHE A 3 -6.83 -10.86 3.18
N GLY A 4 -6.11 -9.82 3.63
CA GLY A 4 -6.30 -8.45 3.13
C GLY A 4 -6.08 -8.36 1.63
N ASN A 5 -4.96 -8.87 1.11
CA ASN A 5 -4.67 -8.79 -0.31
C ASN A 5 -5.60 -9.62 -1.19
N ILE A 6 -6.03 -10.81 -0.75
CA ILE A 6 -6.97 -11.65 -1.51
C ILE A 6 -8.34 -10.95 -1.61
N LEU A 7 -8.84 -10.41 -0.50
CA LEU A 7 -10.14 -9.72 -0.48
C LEU A 7 -10.12 -8.42 -1.29
N THR A 8 -8.97 -7.76 -1.41
CA THR A 8 -8.82 -6.56 -2.24
C THR A 8 -9.07 -6.85 -3.72
N ILE A 9 -8.60 -7.99 -4.23
CA ILE A 9 -8.71 -8.36 -5.66
C ILE A 9 -10.18 -8.48 -6.10
N THR A 10 -11.07 -8.90 -5.21
CA THR A 10 -12.48 -9.09 -5.53
C THR A 10 -13.32 -7.82 -5.42
N GLN A 11 -12.74 -6.69 -4.97
CA GLN A 11 -13.51 -5.46 -4.77
C GLN A 11 -13.71 -4.68 -6.06
N THR A 12 -14.90 -4.10 -6.22
CA THR A 12 -15.27 -3.26 -7.36
C THR A 12 -15.29 -1.76 -7.05
N SER A 13 -15.28 -1.40 -5.77
CA SER A 13 -15.26 -0.02 -5.27
C SER A 13 -13.85 0.37 -4.81
N MET A 14 -13.37 1.54 -5.24
CA MET A 14 -12.04 2.03 -4.87
C MET A 14 -11.87 2.24 -3.36
N LYS A 15 -12.90 2.78 -2.70
CA LYS A 15 -12.85 2.99 -1.24
C LYS A 15 -12.71 1.66 -0.49
N ARG A 16 -13.49 0.63 -0.88
CA ARG A 16 -13.40 -0.72 -0.28
C ARG A 16 -12.05 -1.37 -0.57
N MET A 17 -11.56 -1.26 -1.80
CA MET A 17 -10.25 -1.78 -2.20
C MET A 17 -9.14 -1.23 -1.29
N LEU A 18 -9.12 0.09 -1.03
CA LEU A 18 -8.14 0.70 -0.13
C LEU A 18 -8.32 0.29 1.34
N SER A 19 -9.55 0.12 1.80
CA SER A 19 -9.80 -0.39 3.16
C SER A 19 -9.22 -1.79 3.35
N TYR A 20 -9.43 -2.71 2.42
CA TYR A 20 -8.85 -4.06 2.50
C TYR A 20 -7.32 -4.06 2.33
N SER A 21 -6.78 -3.19 1.46
CA SER A 21 -5.33 -2.99 1.38
C SER A 21 -4.74 -2.50 2.71
N SER A 22 -5.43 -1.61 3.41
CA SER A 22 -5.01 -1.13 4.73
C SER A 22 -4.87 -2.27 5.74
N ILE A 23 -5.81 -3.22 5.73
CA ILE A 23 -5.75 -4.45 6.55
C ILE A 23 -4.53 -5.31 6.15
N GLY A 24 -4.25 -5.42 4.85
CA GLY A 24 -3.05 -6.09 4.34
C GLY A 24 -1.76 -5.48 4.88
N ARG A 25 -1.68 -4.14 4.89
CA ARG A 25 -0.53 -3.34 5.31
C ARG A 25 -0.25 -3.36 6.80
N ILE A 26 -1.28 -3.40 7.65
CA ILE A 26 -1.13 -3.58 9.10
C ILE A 26 -0.33 -4.85 9.40
N GLY A 27 -0.46 -5.89 8.57
CA GLY A 27 0.36 -7.09 8.68
C GLY A 27 1.86 -6.81 8.64
N TYR A 28 2.33 -5.88 7.80
CA TYR A 28 3.74 -5.52 7.72
C TYR A 28 4.20 -4.73 8.95
N VAL A 29 3.34 -3.84 9.47
CA VAL A 29 3.59 -3.10 10.73
C VAL A 29 3.80 -4.08 11.88
N ILE A 30 3.00 -5.15 11.95
CA ILE A 30 3.12 -6.19 12.99
C ILE A 30 4.49 -6.90 12.92
N ILE A 31 5.11 -7.06 11.75
CA ILE A 31 6.49 -7.61 11.65
C ILE A 31 7.45 -6.74 12.48
N GLY A 32 7.39 -5.42 12.33
CA GLY A 32 8.25 -4.49 13.09
C GLY A 32 8.01 -4.55 14.59
N ILE A 33 6.75 -4.76 15.02
CA ILE A 33 6.40 -4.94 16.44
C ILE A 33 7.00 -6.23 16.99
N ILE A 34 6.93 -7.34 16.24
CA ILE A 34 7.47 -8.65 16.66
C ILE A 34 9.00 -8.61 16.76
N VAL A 35 9.67 -7.94 15.82
CA VAL A 35 11.13 -7.72 15.85
C VAL A 35 11.54 -6.92 17.10
N GLY A 36 10.72 -5.94 17.51
CA GLY A 36 10.98 -5.13 18.68
C GLY A 36 12.28 -4.33 18.57
N ASP A 37 13.00 -4.19 19.69
CA ASP A 37 14.23 -3.39 19.77
C ASP A 37 15.49 -4.13 19.29
N SER A 38 15.37 -5.44 19.04
CA SER A 38 16.53 -6.31 18.81
C SER A 38 17.27 -6.06 17.47
N ASN A 39 16.73 -5.21 16.59
CA ASN A 39 17.38 -4.72 15.35
C ASN A 39 16.59 -3.55 14.74
N ASP A 40 16.39 -2.47 15.49
CA ASP A 40 15.68 -1.27 14.99
C ASP A 40 14.25 -1.55 14.46
N GLY A 41 13.60 -2.61 14.95
CA GLY A 41 12.26 -3.02 14.51
C GLY A 41 11.23 -1.90 14.70
N TYR A 42 11.28 -1.20 15.84
CA TYR A 42 10.43 -0.03 16.08
C TYR A 42 10.72 1.12 15.11
N ALA A 43 11.99 1.40 14.80
CA ALA A 43 12.35 2.44 13.84
C ALA A 43 11.86 2.07 12.42
N SER A 44 11.98 0.80 12.02
CA SER A 44 11.47 0.31 10.73
C SER A 44 9.94 0.41 10.63
N MET A 45 9.24 0.13 11.72
CA MET A 45 7.79 0.29 11.81
C MET A 45 7.38 1.76 11.67
N ILE A 46 8.03 2.67 12.41
CA ILE A 46 7.70 4.10 12.41
C ILE A 46 7.96 4.72 11.03
N THR A 47 9.10 4.40 10.42
CA THR A 47 9.44 4.89 9.06
C THR A 47 8.44 4.39 8.03
N TYR A 48 8.05 3.12 8.07
CA TYR A 48 7.02 2.57 7.18
C TYR A 48 5.65 3.24 7.41
N MET A 49 5.25 3.45 8.66
CA MET A 49 3.98 4.13 9.00
C MET A 49 3.96 5.58 8.51
N LEU A 50 5.09 6.30 8.62
CA LEU A 50 5.20 7.67 8.15
C LEU A 50 4.98 7.76 6.64
N PHE A 51 5.68 6.92 5.87
CA PHE A 51 5.46 6.80 4.43
C PHE A 51 4.02 6.41 4.10
N TYR A 52 3.46 5.45 4.85
CA TYR A 52 2.11 4.98 4.62
C TYR A 52 1.04 6.06 4.84
N ILE A 53 1.16 6.88 5.90
CA ILE A 53 0.22 7.96 6.20
C ILE A 53 0.28 9.04 5.12
N SER A 54 1.47 9.52 4.77
CA SER A 54 1.66 10.49 3.69
C SER A 54 1.01 10.00 2.40
N MET A 55 1.11 8.69 2.16
CA MET A 55 0.60 8.09 0.96
C MET A 55 -0.91 7.93 0.89
N ASN A 56 -1.50 7.48 2.00
CA ASN A 56 -2.93 7.38 2.10
C ASN A 56 -3.59 8.74 1.94
N LEU A 57 -3.00 9.80 2.53
CA LEU A 57 -3.50 11.16 2.35
C LEU A 57 -3.56 11.57 0.87
N GLY A 58 -2.48 11.35 0.11
CA GLY A 58 -2.46 11.64 -1.33
C GLY A 58 -3.49 10.83 -2.13
N THR A 59 -3.59 9.54 -1.83
CA THR A 59 -4.52 8.63 -2.52
C THR A 59 -5.98 8.99 -2.22
N PHE A 60 -6.32 9.21 -0.96
CA PHE A 60 -7.67 9.61 -0.57
C PHE A 60 -8.04 11.00 -1.08
N ALA A 61 -7.11 11.95 -1.13
CA ALA A 61 -7.36 13.26 -1.75
C ALA A 61 -7.75 13.13 -3.22
N CYS A 62 -7.05 12.27 -3.98
CA CYS A 62 -7.38 12.01 -5.39
C CYS A 62 -8.77 11.35 -5.54
N ILE A 63 -9.09 10.37 -4.69
CA ILE A 63 -10.39 9.68 -4.72
C ILE A 63 -11.53 10.62 -4.35
N VAL A 64 -11.36 11.47 -3.32
CA VAL A 64 -12.39 12.46 -2.95
C VAL A 64 -12.61 13.45 -4.08
N LEU A 65 -11.54 13.93 -4.73
CA LEU A 65 -11.65 14.85 -5.85
C LEU A 65 -12.35 14.21 -7.06
N PHE A 66 -12.08 12.93 -7.34
CA PHE A 66 -12.81 12.17 -8.36
C PHE A 66 -14.29 11.99 -8.01
N SER A 67 -14.57 11.62 -6.76
CA SER A 67 -15.93 11.39 -6.23
C SER A 67 -16.78 12.66 -6.29
N LEU A 68 -16.19 13.83 -5.97
CA LEU A 68 -16.87 15.13 -6.06
C LEU A 68 -17.23 15.53 -7.50
N ARG A 69 -16.47 15.08 -8.51
CA ARG A 69 -16.70 15.41 -9.91
C ARG A 69 -17.67 14.45 -10.61
N THR A 70 -17.60 13.16 -10.28
CA THR A 70 -18.37 12.11 -10.97
C THR A 70 -19.54 11.58 -10.16
N GLY A 71 -19.53 11.75 -8.84
CA GLY A 71 -20.51 11.17 -7.92
C GLY A 71 -20.37 9.65 -7.74
N THR A 72 -19.31 9.03 -8.30
CA THR A 72 -19.10 7.58 -8.29
C THR A 72 -17.75 7.20 -7.71
N ASP A 73 -17.67 6.01 -7.12
CA ASP A 73 -16.44 5.46 -6.53
C ASP A 73 -16.06 4.08 -7.11
N ASN A 74 -16.70 3.65 -8.21
CA ASN A 74 -16.40 2.35 -8.82
C ASN A 74 -15.13 2.41 -9.65
N ILE A 75 -14.36 1.33 -9.61
CA ILE A 75 -13.09 1.20 -10.35
C ILE A 75 -13.31 1.38 -11.86
N ARG A 76 -14.45 0.90 -12.39
CA ARG A 76 -14.79 0.97 -13.81
C ARG A 76 -14.93 2.41 -14.33
N ASP A 77 -15.34 3.33 -13.46
CA ASP A 77 -15.62 4.72 -13.83
C ASP A 77 -14.32 5.54 -13.98
N TYR A 78 -13.18 5.00 -13.54
CA TYR A 78 -11.85 5.58 -13.77
C TYR A 78 -11.33 5.31 -15.20
N ALA A 79 -12.00 4.49 -16.00
CA ALA A 79 -11.59 4.20 -17.37
C ALA A 79 -11.64 5.48 -18.23
N GLY A 80 -10.51 5.83 -18.84
CA GLY A 80 -10.39 7.05 -19.65
C GLY A 80 -10.17 8.33 -18.84
N LEU A 81 -9.88 8.26 -17.53
CA LEU A 81 -9.63 9.46 -16.72
C LEU A 81 -8.49 10.32 -17.26
N TYR A 82 -7.47 9.71 -17.86
CA TYR A 82 -6.31 10.41 -18.43
C TYR A 82 -6.69 11.43 -19.52
N THR A 83 -7.74 11.17 -20.31
CA THR A 83 -8.14 12.09 -21.38
C THR A 83 -8.96 13.28 -20.88
N LYS A 84 -9.64 13.13 -19.73
CA LYS A 84 -10.44 14.20 -19.12
C LYS A 84 -9.61 15.05 -18.17
N ASP A 85 -8.88 14.40 -17.27
CA ASP A 85 -8.12 15.04 -16.19
C ASP A 85 -6.74 14.36 -16.04
N PRO A 86 -5.77 14.72 -16.90
CA PRO A 86 -4.45 14.06 -16.91
C PRO A 86 -3.69 14.26 -15.59
N PHE A 87 -3.86 15.41 -14.93
CA PHE A 87 -3.22 15.68 -13.63
C PHE A 87 -3.74 14.76 -12.52
N LEU A 88 -5.05 14.55 -12.44
CA LEU A 88 -5.67 13.65 -11.46
C LEU A 88 -5.30 12.20 -11.73
N ALA A 89 -5.30 11.79 -13.00
CA ALA A 89 -4.91 10.45 -13.41
C ALA A 89 -3.44 10.17 -13.04
N LEU A 90 -2.53 11.13 -13.30
CA LEU A 90 -1.11 10.99 -13.01
C LEU A 90 -0.83 11.00 -11.50
N SER A 91 -1.47 11.89 -10.74
CA SER A 91 -1.33 11.91 -9.28
C SER A 91 -1.86 10.61 -8.64
N LEU A 92 -3.01 10.12 -9.10
CA LEU A 92 -3.59 8.86 -8.61
C LEU A 92 -2.73 7.66 -9.02
N ALA A 93 -2.20 7.62 -10.24
CA ALA A 93 -1.28 6.56 -10.68
C ALA A 93 0.01 6.54 -9.85
N LEU A 94 0.68 7.69 -9.69
CA LEU A 94 1.83 7.80 -8.77
C LEU A 94 1.45 7.36 -7.36
N CYS A 95 0.20 7.66 -6.97
CA CYS A 95 -0.29 7.25 -5.67
C CYS A 95 -0.41 5.73 -5.52
N LEU A 96 -1.03 5.06 -6.47
CA LEU A 96 -1.20 3.61 -6.43
C LEU A 96 0.15 2.88 -6.60
N LEU A 97 1.06 3.39 -7.44
CA LEU A 97 2.39 2.82 -7.66
C LEU A 97 3.27 2.86 -6.40
N TYR A 98 3.22 3.95 -5.65
CA TYR A 98 3.97 4.05 -4.40
C TYR A 98 3.36 3.14 -3.35
N LEU A 99 2.03 3.04 -3.30
CA LEU A 99 1.33 2.08 -2.47
C LEU A 99 1.74 0.63 -2.83
N GLY A 100 1.89 0.30 -4.11
CA GLY A 100 2.42 -0.99 -4.57
C GLY A 100 3.85 -1.25 -4.09
N GLY A 101 4.65 -0.20 -3.93
CA GLY A 101 6.02 -0.28 -3.46
C GLY A 101 7.01 -0.52 -4.60
N LEU A 102 6.87 0.24 -5.69
CA LEU A 102 7.84 0.23 -6.78
C LEU A 102 9.20 0.83 -6.35
N PRO A 103 10.34 0.30 -6.86
CA PRO A 103 11.69 0.69 -6.43
C PRO A 103 11.99 2.20 -6.35
N PRO A 104 11.53 3.05 -7.31
CA PRO A 104 11.82 4.49 -7.24
C PRO A 104 11.00 5.24 -6.17
N LEU A 105 10.04 4.61 -5.50
CA LEU A 105 9.10 5.26 -4.59
C LEU A 105 9.40 4.91 -3.13
N ALA A 106 9.18 5.86 -2.21
CA ALA A 106 9.55 5.68 -0.80
C ALA A 106 8.81 4.53 -0.10
N GLY A 107 7.64 4.12 -0.60
CA GLY A 107 6.93 2.93 -0.11
C GLY A 107 7.75 1.63 -0.26
N PHE A 108 8.65 1.54 -1.23
CA PHE A 108 9.56 0.41 -1.39
C PHE A 108 10.62 0.38 -0.28
N PHE A 109 11.27 1.51 -0.02
CA PHE A 109 12.30 1.62 1.01
C PHE A 109 11.75 1.31 2.41
N GLY A 110 10.53 1.76 2.71
CA GLY A 110 9.86 1.42 3.97
C GLY A 110 9.61 -0.09 4.12
N LYS A 111 9.12 -0.76 3.07
CA LYS A 111 8.92 -2.23 3.10
C LYS A 111 10.26 -2.97 3.19
N LEU A 112 11.25 -2.58 2.41
CA LEU A 112 12.57 -3.20 2.42
C LEU A 112 13.20 -3.13 3.82
N TYR A 113 13.12 -1.97 4.47
CA TYR A 113 13.69 -1.79 5.79
C TYR A 113 13.01 -2.70 6.83
N LEU A 114 11.68 -2.79 6.81
CA LEU A 114 10.92 -3.73 7.64
C LEU A 114 11.31 -5.20 7.41
N LEU A 115 11.43 -5.61 6.14
CA LEU A 115 11.79 -6.98 5.78
C LEU A 115 13.25 -7.30 6.15
N TRP A 116 14.14 -6.31 6.03
CA TRP A 116 15.54 -6.42 6.43
C TRP A 116 15.67 -6.67 7.94
N CYS A 117 15.01 -5.85 8.77
CA CYS A 117 14.99 -6.03 10.22
C CYS A 117 14.38 -7.39 10.61
N GLY A 118 13.28 -7.80 9.95
CA GLY A 118 12.68 -9.11 10.15
C GLY A 118 13.61 -10.28 9.80
N TRP A 119 14.39 -10.14 8.74
CA TRP A 119 15.33 -11.17 8.30
C TRP A 119 16.48 -11.35 9.30
N GLN A 120 17.00 -10.24 9.85
CA GLN A 120 18.10 -10.29 10.81
C GLN A 120 17.73 -11.00 12.13
N VAL A 121 16.46 -10.95 12.54
CA VAL A 121 15.96 -11.63 13.75
C VAL A 121 15.54 -13.09 13.47
N GLY A 122 15.73 -13.57 12.23
CA GLY A 122 15.43 -14.96 11.86
C GLY A 122 13.97 -15.23 11.55
N LEU A 123 13.14 -14.18 11.32
CA LEU A 123 11.73 -14.31 10.93
C LEU A 123 11.57 -14.63 9.43
N TYR A 124 12.33 -15.60 8.92
CA TYR A 124 12.40 -15.95 7.49
C TYR A 124 11.03 -16.29 6.90
N PHE A 125 10.18 -16.98 7.67
CA PHE A 125 8.83 -17.34 7.24
C PHE A 125 7.93 -16.11 7.04
N LEU A 126 7.95 -15.17 7.99
CA LEU A 126 7.16 -13.94 7.92
C LEU A 126 7.62 -13.03 6.78
N VAL A 127 8.94 -12.91 6.60
CA VAL A 127 9.54 -12.13 5.50
C VAL A 127 9.17 -12.73 4.14
N SER A 128 9.20 -14.06 4.00
CA SER A 128 8.81 -14.74 2.77
C SER A 128 7.34 -14.50 2.41
N ILE A 129 6.44 -14.57 3.41
CA ILE A 129 5.03 -14.23 3.22
C ILE A 129 4.87 -12.75 2.86
N GLY A 130 5.62 -11.86 3.50
CA GLY A 130 5.64 -10.43 3.20
C GLY A 130 6.03 -10.15 1.75
N LEU A 131 7.08 -10.81 1.25
CA LEU A 131 7.51 -10.68 -0.15
C LEU A 131 6.43 -11.19 -1.12
N LEU A 132 5.89 -12.39 -0.91
CA LEU A 132 4.84 -12.97 -1.76
C LEU A 132 3.59 -12.09 -1.81
N THR A 133 3.16 -11.60 -0.64
CA THR A 133 1.99 -10.74 -0.54
C THR A 133 2.25 -9.35 -1.12
N SER A 134 3.49 -8.87 -1.16
CA SER A 134 3.84 -7.63 -1.85
C SER A 134 3.75 -7.78 -3.37
N VAL A 135 4.18 -8.92 -3.93
CA VAL A 135 4.00 -9.22 -5.37
C VAL A 135 2.51 -9.26 -5.73
N LEU A 136 1.70 -9.93 -4.93
CA LEU A 136 0.24 -9.93 -5.10
C LEU A 136 -0.36 -8.53 -5.00
N SER A 137 0.25 -7.63 -4.20
CA SER A 137 -0.28 -6.28 -4.07
C SER A 137 -0.12 -5.41 -5.30
N ILE A 138 0.90 -5.67 -6.11
CA ILE A 138 1.12 -4.95 -7.38
C ILE A 138 0.03 -5.29 -8.40
N TYR A 139 -0.56 -6.48 -8.33
CA TYR A 139 -1.58 -6.90 -9.30
C TYR A 139 -2.89 -6.08 -9.21
N TYR A 140 -3.28 -5.64 -8.01
CA TYR A 140 -4.54 -4.91 -7.84
C TYR A 140 -4.38 -3.38 -7.87
N TYR A 141 -3.16 -2.87 -7.89
CA TYR A 141 -2.85 -1.43 -7.94
C TYR A 141 -2.59 -0.98 -9.37
#